data_AF-U1ZUK5-F1
#
_entry.id   AF-U1ZUK5-F1
#
_cell.length_a   1.000
_cell.length_b   1.000
_cell.length_c   1.000
_cell.angle_alpha   90.00
_cell.angle_beta   90.00
_cell.angle_gamma   90.00
#
_symmetry.space_group_name_H-M   'P 1'
#
loop_
_entity.id
_entity.type
_entity.pdbx_description
1 polymer ?
#
loop_
_entity_poly.entity_id
_entity_poly.type
_entity_poly.pdbx_seq_one_letter_code
_entity_poly.pdbx_strand_id
1 'polypeptide(L)'
;MNDFEPNIAVRQRWMGVLARAGDALDAHEAALKDSAYQLIRAPEVGMTLVRGRMGGTGNAFNLGEMTVTRCVVRLADGRTGYSYLAGRDKRRAEL
;
A
#
# COMPACT_ATOMS: atom_id res chain seq x y z
N MET A 1 -5.92 -30.69 2.15
CA MET A 1 -4.60 -30.24 1.65
C MET A 1 -4.80 -28.79 1.24
N ASN A 2 -4.43 -27.84 2.10
CA ASN A 2 -4.89 -26.46 2.00
C ASN A 2 -3.73 -25.58 1.50
N ASP A 3 -3.63 -25.38 0.19
CA ASP A 3 -2.58 -24.59 -0.50
C ASP A 3 -2.72 -23.05 -0.28
N PHE A 4 -3.42 -22.63 0.77
CA PHE A 4 -3.81 -21.24 1.03
C PHE A 4 -3.01 -20.56 2.14
N GLU A 5 -1.93 -21.16 2.66
CA GLU A 5 -1.06 -20.46 3.62
C GLU A 5 -0.41 -19.26 2.92
N PRO A 6 -0.82 -18.01 3.23
CA PRO A 6 -0.29 -16.86 2.55
C PRO A 6 1.17 -16.72 2.96
N ASN A 7 2.09 -16.71 2.00
CA ASN A 7 3.46 -16.33 2.31
C ASN A 7 3.50 -14.82 2.62
N ILE A 8 3.28 -14.48 3.89
CA ILE A 8 3.21 -13.11 4.40
C ILE A 8 4.49 -12.35 4.04
N ALA A 9 5.66 -12.99 4.13
CA ALA A 9 6.94 -12.37 3.81
C ALA A 9 7.06 -11.98 2.34
N VAL A 10 6.64 -12.87 1.42
CA VAL A 10 6.56 -12.55 -0.01
C VAL A 10 5.58 -11.39 -0.23
N ARG A 11 4.43 -11.42 0.45
CA ARG A 11 3.42 -10.36 0.33
C ARG A 11 3.91 -9.01 0.86
N GLN A 12 4.68 -8.99 1.94
CA GLN A 12 5.26 -7.76 2.49
C GLN A 12 6.34 -7.21 1.55
N ARG A 13 7.14 -8.09 0.95
CA ARG A 13 8.26 -7.71 0.07
C ARG A 13 7.81 -6.90 -1.14
N TRP A 14 6.97 -7.47 -2.00
CA TRP A 14 6.49 -6.78 -3.22
C TRP A 14 5.62 -5.55 -2.91
N MET A 15 4.78 -5.55 -1.86
CA MET A 15 4.05 -4.35 -1.42
C MET A 15 5.00 -3.22 -1.03
N GLY A 16 6.10 -3.55 -0.34
CA GLY A 16 7.14 -2.57 -0.03
C GLY A 16 7.83 -2.01 -1.28
N VAL A 17 8.08 -2.84 -2.30
CA VAL A 17 8.64 -2.39 -3.59
C VAL A 17 7.68 -1.42 -4.28
N LEU A 18 6.41 -1.80 -4.45
CA LEU A 18 5.39 -0.95 -5.08
C LEU A 18 5.22 0.38 -4.34
N ALA A 19 5.25 0.35 -3.00
CA ALA A 19 5.14 1.56 -2.20
C ALA A 19 6.31 2.56 -2.39
N ARG A 20 7.47 2.09 -2.85
CA ARG A 20 8.68 2.90 -3.08
C ARG A 20 9.04 3.13 -4.55
N ALA A 21 8.33 2.52 -5.49
CA ALA A 21 8.57 2.61 -6.93
C ALA A 21 8.61 4.05 -7.51
N GLY A 22 8.00 5.04 -6.86
CA GLY A 22 7.89 6.39 -7.42
C GLY A 22 7.14 6.39 -8.75
N ASP A 23 7.60 7.24 -9.64
CA ASP A 23 7.06 7.38 -11.01
C ASP A 23 7.40 6.17 -11.90
N ALA A 24 8.28 5.26 -11.45
CA ALA A 24 8.61 4.05 -12.22
C ALA A 24 7.40 3.13 -12.42
N LEU A 25 6.35 3.26 -11.60
CA LEU A 25 5.10 2.50 -11.77
C LEU A 25 4.28 2.98 -12.98
N ASP A 26 4.50 4.21 -13.44
CA ASP A 26 3.68 4.85 -14.48
C ASP A 26 3.80 4.14 -15.82
N ALA A 27 5.00 3.63 -16.12
CA ALA A 27 5.25 2.82 -17.31
C ALA A 27 4.43 1.51 -17.33
N HIS A 28 3.91 1.07 -16.17
CA HIS A 28 3.13 -0.16 -16.03
C HIS A 28 1.63 0.07 -15.86
N GLU A 29 1.17 1.32 -15.81
CA GLU A 29 -0.23 1.67 -15.54
C GLU A 29 -1.21 0.98 -16.49
N ALA A 30 -0.92 0.95 -17.79
CA ALA A 30 -1.77 0.29 -18.77
C ALA A 30 -1.95 -1.20 -18.48
N ALA A 31 -0.87 -1.91 -18.12
CA ALA A 31 -0.92 -3.33 -17.79
C ALA A 31 -1.64 -3.58 -16.45
N LEU A 32 -1.47 -2.70 -15.47
CA LEU A 32 -2.14 -2.82 -14.16
C LEU A 32 -3.66 -2.57 -14.28
N LYS A 33 -4.06 -1.69 -15.19
CA LYS A 33 -5.47 -1.35 -15.47
C LYS A 33 -6.17 -2.27 -16.47
N ASP A 34 -5.44 -3.20 -17.10
CA ASP A 34 -6.02 -4.17 -18.04
C ASP A 34 -6.94 -5.18 -17.33
N SER A 35 -6.75 -5.39 -16.03
CA SER A 35 -7.64 -6.23 -15.22
C SER A 35 -8.87 -5.45 -14.75
N ALA A 36 -10.06 -6.02 -14.94
CA ALA A 36 -11.28 -5.46 -14.36
C ALA A 36 -11.28 -5.57 -12.83
N TYR A 37 -11.46 -4.44 -12.14
CA TYR A 37 -11.59 -4.36 -10.69
C TYR A 37 -12.63 -3.34 -10.25
N GLN A 38 -13.09 -3.50 -9.01
CA GLN A 38 -13.99 -2.58 -8.33
C GLN A 38 -13.26 -1.89 -7.17
N LEU A 39 -13.49 -0.60 -6.99
CA LEU A 39 -13.03 0.13 -5.81
C LEU A 39 -13.90 -0.23 -4.60
N ILE A 40 -13.37 -1.03 -3.68
CA ILE A 40 -14.00 -1.28 -2.38
C ILE A 40 -13.78 -0.08 -1.46
N ARG A 41 -12.62 0.57 -1.59
CA ARG A 41 -12.31 1.87 -1.01
C ARG A 41 -11.55 2.66 -2.07
N ALA A 42 -12.16 3.74 -2.55
CA ALA A 42 -11.49 4.68 -3.44
C ALA A 42 -10.22 5.27 -2.76
N PRO A 43 -9.21 5.71 -3.54
CA PRO A 43 -8.01 6.31 -2.99
C PRO A 43 -8.29 7.49 -2.04
N GLU A 44 -7.92 7.31 -0.78
CA GLU A 44 -8.23 8.23 0.33
C GLU A 44 -6.93 8.71 0.98
N VAL A 45 -6.76 10.03 1.05
CA VAL A 45 -5.64 10.67 1.72
C VAL A 45 -6.03 10.91 3.18
N GLY A 46 -5.25 10.38 4.10
CA GLY A 46 -5.38 10.57 5.54
C GLY A 46 -4.03 10.77 6.21
N MET A 47 -3.96 10.55 7.52
CA MET A 47 -2.73 10.71 8.30
C MET A 47 -2.46 9.48 9.15
N THR A 48 -1.18 9.28 9.47
CA THR A 48 -0.72 8.28 10.42
C THR A 48 0.25 8.91 11.41
N LEU A 49 0.16 8.50 12.67
CA LEU A 49 1.07 8.94 13.72
C LEU A 49 2.39 8.20 13.59
N VAL A 50 3.46 8.94 13.30
CA VAL A 50 4.82 8.41 13.26
C VAL A 50 5.35 8.31 14.68
N ARG A 51 5.93 7.15 15.01
CA ARG A 51 6.58 6.91 16.29
C ARG A 51 8.09 6.82 16.12
N GLY A 52 8.81 7.62 16.88
CA GLY A 52 10.26 7.53 17.02
C GLY A 52 10.65 6.66 18.22
N ARG A 53 11.94 6.37 18.37
CA ARG A 53 12.51 5.73 19.57
C ARG A 53 13.68 6.56 20.09
N MET A 54 13.70 6.86 21.39
CA MET A 54 14.74 7.68 22.03
C MET A 54 16.12 7.08 21.75
N GLY A 55 17.06 7.85 21.20
CA GLY A 55 18.39 7.34 20.84
C GLY A 55 18.38 6.16 19.84
N GLY A 56 17.31 5.98 19.07
CA GLY A 56 17.15 4.90 18.07
C GLY A 56 16.65 3.57 18.63
N THR A 57 16.99 3.22 19.87
CA THR A 57 16.66 1.91 20.49
C THR A 57 15.96 2.00 21.86
N GLY A 58 15.75 3.21 22.39
CA GLY A 58 15.05 3.45 23.65
C GLY A 58 13.52 3.46 23.52
N ASN A 59 12.84 4.09 24.48
CA ASN A 59 11.38 4.13 24.54
C ASN A 59 10.76 4.80 23.31
N ALA A 60 9.59 4.29 22.89
CA ALA A 60 8.83 4.88 21.79
C ALA A 60 8.18 6.21 22.21
N PHE A 61 8.12 7.16 21.29
CA PHE A 61 7.44 8.45 21.49
C PHE A 61 6.75 8.90 20.19
N ASN A 62 5.76 9.78 20.31
CA ASN A 62 5.08 10.36 19.15
C ASN A 62 5.99 11.39 18.49
N LEU A 63 6.42 11.12 17.25
CA LEU A 63 7.32 12.00 16.49
C LEU A 63 6.54 13.08 15.72
N GLY A 64 5.30 12.78 15.35
CA GLY A 64 4.44 13.66 14.55
C GLY A 64 3.55 12.84 13.63
N GLU A 65 2.94 13.48 12.64
CA GLU A 65 2.04 12.83 11.70
C GLU A 65 2.62 12.86 10.28
N MET A 66 2.34 11.82 9.51
CA MET A 66 2.68 11.74 8.10
C MET A 66 1.41 11.48 7.29
N THR A 67 1.30 12.14 6.14
CA THR A 67 0.20 11.86 5.22
C THR A 67 0.35 10.46 4.60
N VAL A 68 -0.76 9.72 4.51
CA VAL A 68 -0.84 8.40 3.88
C VAL A 68 -2.01 8.37 2.92
N THR A 69 -1.82 7.76 1.76
CA THR A 69 -2.92 7.43 0.83
C THR A 69 -3.19 5.93 0.86
N ARG A 70 -4.46 5.54 1.01
CA ARG A 70 -4.89 4.12 1.01
C ARG A 70 -5.91 3.85 -0.08
N CYS A 71 -5.84 2.68 -0.70
CA CYS A 71 -6.84 2.20 -1.65
C CYS A 71 -7.12 0.71 -1.40
N VAL A 72 -8.34 0.27 -1.70
CA VAL A 72 -8.71 -1.15 -1.68
C VAL A 72 -9.50 -1.48 -2.93
N VAL A 73 -9.04 -2.48 -3.68
CA VAL A 73 -9.68 -2.95 -4.91
C VAL A 73 -10.09 -4.41 -4.78
N ARG A 74 -11.10 -4.82 -5.52
CA ARG A 74 -11.51 -6.22 -5.65
C ARG A 74 -11.54 -6.61 -7.13
N LEU A 75 -10.82 -7.67 -7.48
CA LEU A 75 -10.81 -8.23 -8.82
C LEU A 75 -12.10 -9.03 -9.07
N ALA A 76 -12.40 -9.30 -10.35
CA ALA A 76 -13.56 -10.10 -10.75
C ALA A 76 -13.59 -11.51 -10.13
N ASP A 77 -12.43 -12.09 -9.84
CA ASP A 77 -12.30 -13.41 -9.19
C ASP A 77 -12.41 -13.36 -7.65
N GLY A 78 -12.74 -12.20 -7.09
CA GLY A 78 -12.94 -12.01 -5.64
C GLY A 78 -11.67 -11.70 -4.85
N ARG A 79 -10.47 -11.75 -5.45
CA ARG A 79 -9.24 -11.36 -4.76
C ARG A 79 -9.26 -9.87 -4.42
N THR A 80 -8.78 -9.53 -3.22
CA THR A 80 -8.76 -8.15 -2.72
C THR A 80 -7.32 -7.61 -2.63
N GLY A 81 -7.07 -6.48 -3.30
CA GLY A 81 -5.81 -5.73 -3.30
C GLY A 81 -5.86 -4.57 -2.32
N TYR A 82 -4.71 -4.23 -1.72
CA TYR A 82 -4.60 -3.18 -0.71
C TYR A 82 -3.32 -2.37 -0.95
N SER A 83 -3.40 -1.06 -0.77
CA SER A 83 -2.25 -0.18 -0.81
C SER A 83 -2.26 0.81 0.36
N TYR A 84 -1.05 1.15 0.81
CA TYR A 84 -0.78 2.23 1.77
C TYR A 84 0.51 2.91 1.34
N LEU A 85 0.41 4.15 0.87
CA LEU A 85 1.53 4.94 0.37
C LEU A 85 1.77 6.14 1.27
N ALA A 86 3.03 6.47 1.53
CA ALA A 86 3.36 7.77 2.10
C ALA A 86 3.03 8.89 1.10
N GLY A 87 2.48 10.00 1.57
CA GLY A 87 2.08 11.13 0.73
C GLY A 87 0.63 11.07 0.28
N ARG A 88 0.36 11.70 -0.86
CA ARG A 88 -1.01 12.09 -1.31
C ARG A 88 -1.39 11.57 -2.69
N ASP A 89 -0.56 10.71 -3.27
CA ASP A 89 -0.75 10.24 -4.64
C ASP A 89 -1.85 9.17 -4.70
N LYS A 90 -3.05 9.64 -5.10
CA LYS A 90 -4.24 8.80 -5.26
C LYS A 90 -4.14 7.85 -6.45
N ARG A 91 -3.58 8.32 -7.57
CA ARG A 91 -3.46 7.49 -8.78
C ARG A 91 -2.55 6.31 -8.48
N ARG A 92 -1.38 6.57 -7.91
CA ARG A 92 -0.43 5.51 -7.57
C ARG A 92 -0.91 4.59 -6.46
N ALA A 93 -1.76 5.08 -5.54
CA ALA A 93 -2.39 4.20 -4.56
C ALA A 93 -3.39 3.24 -5.20
N GLU A 94 -3.99 3.58 -6.33
CA GLU A 94 -4.90 2.70 -7.05
C GLU A 94 -4.18 1.61 -7.86
N LEU A 95 -3.01 1.94 -8.42
CA LEU A 95 -2.15 1.04 -9.20
C LEU A 95 -1.46 -0.03 -8.32
#